data_AF-Q5KU16-F1
#
_entry.id   AF-Q5KU16-F1
#
_cell.length_a   1.000
_cell.length_b   1.000
_cell.length_c   1.000
_cell.angle_alpha   90.00
_cell.angle_beta   90.00
_cell.angle_gamma   90.00
#
_symmetry.space_group_name_H-M   'P 1'
#
loop_
_entity.id
_entity.type
_entity.pdbx_description
1 polymer ?
#
loop_
_entity_poly.entity_id
_entity_poly.type
_entity_poly.pdbx_seq_one_letter_code
_entity_poly.pdbx_strand_id
1 'polypeptide(L)'
;QKELVFDIDLTDYDLVRTCCSDAAICKRCWTFISAAVKVLDRSIREHFGYEKLLWVYSGRRGIHLWISDVEAMELSDAQRKAIVGWMNVVNVGSRETSKKLNVRTASKVLPPPLQDALEELVPIFSDLILGDQDCFASENGWETLLEFVPIPQVAERLRRKWSNDPDRSSDEKWADLKAEAREFDKNSPQRTQLMHAMEDIILHYTYPRIDAEVSKHRNHLLKSPFCIQSNSCSPGDPLVLER
;
A
#
# COMPACT_ATOMS: atom_id res chain seq x y z
N GLN A 1 -20.43 -9.04 -21.08
CA GLN A 1 -20.31 -8.51 -19.71
C GLN A 1 -19.32 -9.38 -18.95
N LYS A 2 -18.59 -8.84 -17.98
CA LYS A 2 -17.65 -9.56 -17.10
C LYS A 2 -17.43 -8.74 -15.85
N GLU A 3 -17.29 -9.36 -14.69
CA GLU A 3 -16.93 -8.71 -13.42
C GLU A 3 -15.74 -7.75 -13.56
N LEU A 4 -15.77 -6.66 -12.79
CA LEU A 4 -14.56 -5.88 -12.52
C LEU A 4 -13.78 -6.62 -11.44
N VAL A 5 -12.48 -6.85 -11.68
CA VAL A 5 -11.64 -7.65 -10.79
C VAL A 5 -10.41 -6.88 -10.36
N PHE A 6 -9.92 -7.14 -9.16
CA PHE A 6 -8.63 -6.65 -8.64
C PHE A 6 -7.83 -7.83 -8.10
N ASP A 7 -6.52 -7.81 -8.32
CA ASP A 7 -5.58 -8.82 -7.82
C ASP A 7 -4.48 -8.12 -7.02
N ILE A 8 -4.22 -8.65 -5.82
CA ILE A 8 -3.20 -8.19 -4.89
C ILE A 8 -2.34 -9.41 -4.53
N ASP A 9 -1.07 -9.40 -4.91
CA ASP A 9 -0.09 -10.43 -4.55
C ASP A 9 0.95 -9.88 -3.57
N LEU A 10 1.27 -10.66 -2.53
CA LEU A 10 2.28 -10.30 -1.55
C LEU A 10 3.70 -10.14 -2.11
N THR A 11 4.02 -10.64 -3.31
CA THR A 11 5.32 -10.34 -3.96
C THR A 11 5.50 -8.87 -4.23
N ASP A 12 4.42 -8.14 -4.49
CA ASP A 12 4.51 -6.71 -4.78
C ASP A 12 4.94 -5.91 -3.54
N TYR A 13 4.89 -6.53 -2.36
CA TYR A 13 5.30 -5.98 -1.07
C TYR A 13 6.70 -6.44 -0.64
N ASP A 14 7.45 -7.20 -1.45
CA ASP A 14 8.79 -7.70 -1.08
C ASP A 14 9.78 -6.61 -0.66
N LEU A 15 9.61 -5.40 -1.17
CA LEU A 15 10.45 -4.25 -0.82
C LEU A 15 10.09 -3.61 0.53
N VAL A 16 8.90 -3.91 1.07
CA VAL A 16 8.37 -3.29 2.28
C VAL A 16 7.99 -4.30 3.35
N ARG A 17 8.32 -5.59 3.16
CA ARG A 17 8.17 -6.67 4.14
C ARG A 17 9.51 -7.32 4.44
N THR A 18 9.74 -7.68 5.70
CA THR A 18 11.00 -8.24 6.19
C THR A 18 10.86 -9.69 6.66
N CYS A 19 9.64 -10.12 6.98
CA CYS A 19 9.38 -11.44 7.56
C CYS A 19 9.38 -12.60 6.56
N CYS A 20 9.20 -12.32 5.26
CA CYS A 20 9.11 -13.29 4.18
C CYS A 20 9.60 -12.63 2.88
N SER A 21 9.97 -13.44 1.88
CA SER A 21 10.31 -12.96 0.54
C SER A 21 9.70 -13.87 -0.52
N ASP A 22 9.59 -13.34 -1.75
CA ASP A 22 9.10 -14.06 -2.92
C ASP A 22 7.74 -14.74 -2.63
N ALA A 23 7.74 -16.07 -2.59
CA ALA A 23 6.55 -16.88 -2.50
C ALA A 23 6.20 -17.34 -1.08
N ALA A 24 7.02 -16.97 -0.11
CA ALA A 24 6.75 -17.21 1.30
C ALA A 24 5.72 -16.21 1.84
N ILE A 25 4.88 -16.68 2.74
CA ILE A 25 3.91 -15.88 3.47
C ILE A 25 3.83 -16.35 4.92
N CYS A 26 3.41 -15.46 5.79
CA CYS A 26 3.04 -15.80 7.16
C CYS A 26 1.93 -14.84 7.63
N LYS A 27 1.44 -15.06 8.85
CA LYS A 27 0.38 -14.22 9.44
C LYS A 27 0.77 -12.74 9.55
N ARG A 28 2.07 -12.45 9.67
CA ARG A 28 2.63 -11.10 9.82
C ARG A 28 2.45 -10.27 8.53
N CYS A 29 2.97 -10.74 7.40
CA CYS A 29 2.80 -10.06 6.12
C CYS A 29 1.39 -10.15 5.54
N TRP A 30 0.53 -11.05 6.02
CA TRP A 30 -0.89 -11.04 5.62
C TRP A 30 -1.60 -9.73 6.01
N THR A 31 -1.09 -9.00 7.00
CA THR A 31 -1.60 -7.66 7.38
C THR A 31 -1.54 -6.66 6.22
N PHE A 32 -0.59 -6.80 5.27
CA PHE A 32 -0.59 -5.99 4.04
C PHE A 32 -1.84 -6.25 3.19
N ILE A 33 -2.26 -7.51 3.08
CA ILE A 33 -3.49 -7.87 2.37
C ILE A 33 -4.72 -7.34 3.11
N SER A 34 -4.74 -7.44 4.45
CA SER A 34 -5.82 -6.86 5.26
C SER A 34 -5.92 -5.34 5.07
N ALA A 35 -4.79 -4.63 5.01
CA ALA A 35 -4.76 -3.19 4.73
C ALA A 35 -5.29 -2.86 3.31
N ALA A 36 -4.87 -3.65 2.31
CA ALA A 36 -5.33 -3.49 0.94
C ALA A 36 -6.86 -3.69 0.81
N VAL A 37 -7.40 -4.75 1.44
CA VAL A 37 -8.84 -5.03 1.46
C VAL A 37 -9.62 -3.87 2.06
N LYS A 38 -9.18 -3.35 3.21
CA LYS A 38 -9.81 -2.21 3.89
C LYS A 38 -9.93 -0.98 2.99
N VAL A 39 -8.80 -0.53 2.43
CA VAL A 39 -8.76 0.65 1.55
C VAL A 39 -9.59 0.45 0.28
N LEU A 40 -9.48 -0.71 -0.36
CA LEU A 40 -10.19 -0.99 -1.61
C LEU A 40 -11.69 -1.18 -1.39
N ASP A 41 -12.11 -1.94 -0.38
CA ASP A 41 -13.53 -2.18 -0.09
C ASP A 41 -14.24 -0.87 0.21
N ARG A 42 -13.65 -0.01 1.06
CA ARG A 42 -14.16 1.33 1.35
C ARG A 42 -14.22 2.18 0.09
N SER A 43 -13.13 2.25 -0.69
CA SER A 43 -13.09 3.07 -1.91
C SER A 43 -14.16 2.66 -2.92
N ILE A 44 -14.35 1.36 -3.10
CA ILE A 44 -15.30 0.79 -4.06
C ILE A 44 -16.74 1.07 -3.64
N ARG A 45 -17.04 0.98 -2.34
CA ARG A 45 -18.38 1.26 -1.81
C ARG A 45 -18.68 2.76 -1.78
N GLU A 46 -17.78 3.57 -1.23
CA GLU A 46 -18.04 4.99 -0.95
C GLU A 46 -17.83 5.88 -2.18
N HIS A 47 -16.85 5.57 -3.03
CA HIS A 47 -16.52 6.44 -4.17
C HIS A 47 -17.11 5.94 -5.50
N PHE A 48 -17.29 4.62 -5.65
CA PHE A 48 -17.87 4.03 -6.87
C PHE A 48 -19.30 3.49 -6.69
N GLY A 49 -19.78 3.34 -5.44
CA GLY A 49 -21.15 2.91 -5.16
C GLY A 49 -21.44 1.44 -5.45
N TYR A 50 -20.42 0.60 -5.61
CA TYR A 50 -20.61 -0.84 -5.87
C TYR A 50 -20.86 -1.60 -4.58
N GLU A 51 -21.78 -2.56 -4.60
CA GLU A 51 -22.23 -3.29 -3.41
C GLU A 51 -21.89 -4.78 -3.45
N LYS A 52 -21.87 -5.38 -4.65
CA LYS A 52 -21.73 -6.83 -4.88
C LYS A 52 -20.25 -7.22 -5.00
N LEU A 53 -19.54 -7.10 -3.88
CA LEU A 53 -18.12 -7.41 -3.76
C LEU A 53 -17.93 -8.83 -3.21
N LEU A 54 -17.07 -9.62 -3.87
CA LEU A 54 -16.63 -10.93 -3.42
C LEU A 54 -15.10 -10.97 -3.35
N TRP A 55 -14.58 -11.01 -2.12
CA TRP A 55 -13.16 -11.21 -1.84
C TRP A 55 -12.83 -12.70 -1.74
N VAL A 56 -11.82 -13.14 -2.48
CA VAL A 56 -11.45 -14.55 -2.61
C VAL A 56 -9.96 -14.72 -2.41
N TYR A 57 -9.57 -15.61 -1.49
CA TYR A 57 -8.18 -16.00 -1.35
C TYR A 57 -7.64 -16.61 -2.65
N SER A 58 -6.47 -16.16 -3.13
CA SER A 58 -5.91 -16.64 -4.41
C SER A 58 -5.51 -18.12 -4.38
N GLY A 59 -5.44 -18.72 -3.19
CA GLY A 59 -4.97 -20.08 -2.93
C GLY A 59 -3.51 -20.13 -2.48
N ARG A 60 -2.82 -18.98 -2.45
CA ARG A 60 -1.46 -18.88 -1.94
C ARG A 60 -1.21 -17.56 -1.21
N ARG A 61 -0.82 -16.50 -1.91
CA ARG A 61 -0.19 -15.32 -1.28
C ARG A 61 -0.86 -14.00 -1.64
N GLY A 62 -2.13 -14.07 -2.02
CA GLY A 62 -2.85 -12.91 -2.50
C GLY A 62 -4.35 -13.06 -2.31
N ILE A 63 -5.05 -12.00 -2.69
CA ILE A 63 -6.51 -11.94 -2.64
C ILE A 63 -7.02 -11.33 -3.94
N HIS A 64 -8.13 -11.88 -4.43
CA HIS A 64 -8.84 -11.35 -5.58
C HIS A 64 -10.13 -10.70 -5.11
N LEU A 65 -10.47 -9.56 -5.70
CA LEU A 65 -11.81 -8.98 -5.60
C LEU A 65 -12.57 -9.21 -6.91
N TRP A 66 -13.82 -9.62 -6.80
CA TRP A 66 -14.79 -9.69 -7.90
C TRP A 66 -15.96 -8.76 -7.61
N ILE A 67 -16.30 -7.90 -8.56
CA ILE A 67 -17.42 -6.95 -8.46
C ILE A 67 -18.46 -7.29 -9.52
N SER A 68 -19.65 -7.66 -9.07
CA SER A 68 -20.73 -8.20 -9.90
C SER A 68 -21.95 -7.28 -10.00
N ASP A 69 -21.82 -6.01 -9.62
CA ASP A 69 -22.79 -4.96 -9.96
C ASP A 69 -22.94 -4.87 -11.50
N VAL A 70 -24.17 -4.63 -11.98
CA VAL A 70 -24.47 -4.69 -13.43
C VAL A 70 -23.64 -3.63 -14.17
N GLU A 71 -23.56 -2.45 -13.57
CA GLU A 71 -22.81 -1.28 -14.02
C GLU A 71 -21.31 -1.60 -14.09
N ALA A 72 -20.76 -2.29 -13.08
CA ALA A 72 -19.37 -2.74 -13.08
C ALA A 72 -19.10 -3.77 -14.18
N MET A 73 -20.04 -4.70 -14.38
CA MET A 73 -19.93 -5.74 -15.40
C MET A 73 -20.01 -5.20 -16.84
N GLU A 74 -20.66 -4.06 -17.01
CA GLU A 74 -20.87 -3.38 -18.28
C GLU A 74 -19.72 -2.46 -18.70
N LEU A 75 -18.86 -2.04 -17.75
CA LEU A 75 -17.71 -1.17 -18.01
C LEU A 75 -16.88 -1.61 -19.23
N SER A 76 -16.62 -0.65 -20.12
CA SER A 76 -15.65 -0.75 -21.20
C SER A 76 -14.21 -0.78 -20.66
N ASP A 77 -13.27 -1.27 -21.47
CA ASP A 77 -11.84 -1.27 -21.13
C ASP A 77 -11.32 0.14 -20.79
N ALA A 78 -11.83 1.19 -21.47
CA ALA A 78 -11.46 2.58 -21.17
C ALA A 78 -11.92 3.01 -19.77
N GLN A 79 -13.15 2.66 -19.38
CA GLN A 79 -13.67 2.97 -18.05
C GLN A 79 -12.95 2.16 -16.96
N ARG A 80 -12.63 0.89 -17.23
CA ARG A 80 -11.82 0.06 -16.33
C ARG A 80 -10.44 0.65 -16.10
N LYS A 81 -9.75 1.06 -17.18
CA LYS A 81 -8.46 1.76 -17.10
C LYS A 81 -8.55 3.03 -16.26
N ALA A 82 -9.64 3.80 -16.38
CA ALA A 82 -9.84 5.01 -15.58
C ALA A 82 -10.00 4.69 -14.09
N ILE A 83 -10.84 3.71 -13.74
CA ILE A 83 -11.05 3.27 -12.35
C ILE A 83 -9.76 2.73 -11.73
N VAL A 84 -9.06 1.84 -12.46
CA VAL A 84 -7.79 1.24 -12.01
C VAL A 84 -6.72 2.31 -11.89
N GLY A 85 -6.61 3.23 -12.85
CA GLY A 85 -5.65 4.34 -12.80
C GLY A 85 -5.90 5.30 -11.64
N TRP A 86 -7.16 5.47 -11.24
CA TRP A 86 -7.52 6.27 -10.07
C TRP A 86 -7.15 5.60 -8.75
N MET A 87 -7.29 4.27 -8.63
CA MET A 87 -6.93 3.51 -7.43
C MET A 87 -5.47 3.07 -7.37
N ASN A 88 -4.75 3.02 -8.50
CA ASN A 88 -3.37 2.58 -8.56
C ASN A 88 -2.40 3.70 -8.18
N VAL A 89 -2.27 3.93 -6.87
CA VAL A 89 -1.40 4.97 -6.29
C VAL A 89 0.06 4.53 -6.27
N VAL A 90 0.32 3.30 -5.83
CA VAL A 90 1.67 2.73 -5.74
C VAL A 90 1.89 1.80 -6.93
N ASN A 91 2.78 2.21 -7.85
CA ASN A 91 3.04 1.44 -9.06
C ASN A 91 3.84 0.17 -8.77
N VAL A 92 3.27 -0.96 -9.19
CA VAL A 92 3.94 -2.27 -9.20
C VAL A 92 4.80 -2.41 -10.47
N GLY A 93 5.96 -3.05 -10.36
CA GLY A 93 6.73 -3.54 -11.51
C GLY A 93 7.68 -2.56 -12.22
N SER A 94 7.76 -1.28 -11.81
CA SER A 94 8.89 -0.46 -12.22
C SER A 94 10.14 -0.91 -11.45
N ARG A 95 11.28 -1.10 -12.14
CA ARG A 95 12.63 -1.18 -11.51
C ARG A 95 12.99 0.08 -10.69
N GLU A 96 12.06 1.02 -10.60
CA GLU A 96 12.12 2.33 -9.99
C GLU A 96 11.00 2.44 -8.92
N THR A 97 10.78 1.39 -8.13
CA THR A 97 10.00 1.48 -6.89
C THR A 97 10.62 2.47 -5.88
N SER A 98 11.84 2.93 -6.16
CA SER A 98 12.56 4.05 -5.55
C SER A 98 12.18 5.45 -6.11
N LYS A 99 11.31 5.57 -7.12
CA LYS A 99 10.74 6.88 -7.46
C LYS A 99 9.79 7.30 -6.34
N LYS A 100 10.24 8.29 -5.55
CA LYS A 100 9.46 8.92 -4.48
C LYS A 100 8.01 9.08 -4.92
N LEU A 101 7.12 8.41 -4.21
CA LEU A 101 5.69 8.56 -4.41
C LEU A 101 5.37 10.05 -4.24
N ASN A 102 4.88 10.70 -5.30
CA ASN A 102 4.44 12.09 -5.23
C ASN A 102 2.97 12.14 -5.60
N VAL A 103 2.12 11.78 -4.64
CA VAL A 103 0.65 11.78 -4.78
C VAL A 103 0.06 13.19 -4.83
N ARG A 104 0.87 14.22 -4.54
CA ARG A 104 0.52 15.63 -4.62
C ARG A 104 0.97 16.20 -5.97
N THR A 105 0.35 15.72 -7.04
CA THR A 105 0.53 16.24 -8.41
C THR A 105 -0.14 17.61 -8.52
N ALA A 106 0.66 18.67 -8.42
CA ALA A 106 0.31 20.10 -8.56
C ALA A 106 -0.55 20.74 -7.44
N SER A 107 -1.29 19.96 -6.64
CA SER A 107 -2.01 20.45 -5.45
C SER A 107 -1.16 20.33 -4.19
N LYS A 108 -1.22 21.33 -3.29
CA LYS A 108 -0.63 21.21 -1.95
C LYS A 108 -1.40 20.24 -1.05
N VAL A 109 -2.66 19.95 -1.39
CA VAL A 109 -3.57 19.14 -0.60
C VAL A 109 -3.72 17.77 -1.26
N LEU A 110 -3.67 16.73 -0.44
CA LEU A 110 -3.90 15.35 -0.84
C LEU A 110 -5.34 15.18 -1.39
N PRO A 111 -5.59 14.46 -2.49
CA PRO A 111 -6.96 14.19 -2.93
C PRO A 111 -7.80 13.54 -1.81
N PRO A 112 -9.10 13.89 -1.63
CA PRO A 112 -9.92 13.36 -0.53
C PRO A 112 -9.90 11.83 -0.36
N PRO A 113 -9.98 11.01 -1.43
CA PRO A 113 -9.90 9.55 -1.29
C PRO A 113 -8.58 9.06 -0.69
N LEU A 114 -7.49 9.77 -0.94
CA LEU A 114 -6.19 9.46 -0.35
C LEU A 114 -6.08 9.97 1.08
N GLN A 115 -6.82 11.02 1.46
CA GLN A 115 -6.95 11.42 2.87
C GLN A 115 -7.69 10.33 3.66
N ASP A 116 -8.81 9.84 3.12
CA ASP A 116 -9.60 8.75 3.73
C ASP A 116 -8.75 7.49 3.92
N ALA A 117 -8.01 7.09 2.88
CA ALA A 117 -7.09 5.96 2.95
C ALA A 117 -5.95 6.21 3.95
N LEU A 118 -5.36 7.41 3.97
CA LEU A 118 -4.28 7.75 4.89
C LEU A 118 -4.73 7.65 6.35
N GLU A 119 -5.91 8.17 6.69
CA GLU A 119 -6.47 8.08 8.05
C GLU A 119 -6.60 6.63 8.52
N GLU A 120 -7.04 5.74 7.64
CA GLU A 120 -7.16 4.31 7.91
C GLU A 120 -5.79 3.60 8.01
N LEU A 121 -4.82 4.05 7.23
CA LEU A 121 -3.49 3.44 7.14
C LEU A 121 -2.52 3.90 8.22
N VAL A 122 -2.68 5.09 8.82
CA VAL A 122 -1.82 5.59 9.91
C VAL A 122 -1.65 4.61 11.09
N PRO A 123 -2.73 4.05 11.69
CA PRO A 123 -2.56 3.06 12.76
C PRO A 123 -1.91 1.77 12.25
N ILE A 124 -2.30 1.31 11.06
CA ILE A 124 -1.73 0.09 10.44
C ILE A 124 -0.23 0.26 10.18
N PHE A 125 0.20 1.44 9.73
CA PHE A 125 1.62 1.75 9.52
C PHE A 125 2.43 1.63 10.80
N SER A 126 1.90 2.13 11.92
CA SER A 126 2.59 2.07 13.20
C SER A 126 2.78 0.61 13.64
N ASP A 127 1.71 -0.19 13.62
CA ASP A 127 1.76 -1.58 14.06
C ASP A 127 2.55 -2.48 13.10
N LEU A 128 2.31 -2.33 11.78
CA LEU A 128 2.87 -3.22 10.76
C LEU A 128 4.30 -2.83 10.38
N ILE A 129 4.55 -1.55 10.07
CA ILE A 129 5.82 -1.13 9.46
C ILE A 129 6.87 -0.83 10.52
N LEU A 130 6.47 -0.14 11.60
CA LEU A 130 7.39 0.24 12.67
C LEU A 130 7.58 -0.89 13.68
N GLY A 131 6.49 -1.49 14.14
CA GLY A 131 6.52 -2.54 15.16
C GLY A 131 6.83 -3.93 14.62
N ASP A 132 5.97 -4.47 13.75
CA ASP A 132 6.06 -5.87 13.34
C ASP A 132 7.17 -6.12 12.30
N GLN A 133 7.18 -5.41 11.18
CA GLN A 133 8.21 -5.59 10.15
C GLN A 133 9.53 -4.90 10.48
N ASP A 134 9.52 -3.89 11.36
CA ASP A 134 10.69 -3.12 11.76
C ASP A 134 11.54 -2.66 10.55
N CYS A 135 10.88 -2.11 9.53
CA CYS A 135 11.44 -1.89 8.19
C CYS A 135 12.66 -0.95 8.16
N PHE A 136 12.84 -0.10 9.15
CA PHE A 136 13.92 0.89 9.26
C PHE A 136 15.02 0.51 10.25
N ALA A 137 14.97 -0.68 10.86
CA ALA A 137 16.03 -1.12 11.76
C ALA A 137 17.39 -1.21 11.06
N SER A 138 17.42 -1.91 9.91
CA SER A 138 18.65 -2.11 9.12
C SER A 138 19.14 -0.84 8.42
N GLU A 139 20.45 -0.78 8.15
CA GLU A 139 21.08 0.28 7.34
C GLU A 139 20.39 0.52 6.00
N ASN A 140 20.16 -0.57 5.26
CA ASN A 140 19.44 -0.48 3.99
C ASN A 140 18.02 0.09 4.15
N GLY A 141 17.32 -0.30 5.23
CA GLY A 141 15.97 0.14 5.52
C GLY A 141 15.88 1.63 5.82
N TRP A 142 16.75 2.14 6.69
CA TRP A 142 16.72 3.57 7.01
C TRP A 142 17.36 4.43 5.91
N GLU A 143 18.33 3.95 5.12
CA GLU A 143 18.79 4.68 3.92
C GLU A 143 17.65 4.82 2.91
N THR A 144 16.86 3.76 2.69
CA THR A 144 15.65 3.81 1.85
C THR A 144 14.64 4.83 2.38
N LEU A 145 14.44 4.90 3.71
CA LEU A 145 13.59 5.92 4.34
C LEU A 145 14.12 7.35 4.06
N LEU A 146 15.42 7.57 4.16
CA LEU A 146 16.04 8.89 3.92
C LEU A 146 15.87 9.37 2.49
N GLU A 147 15.71 8.46 1.51
CA GLU A 147 15.38 8.85 0.14
C GLU A 147 14.06 9.62 0.08
N PHE A 148 13.10 9.37 0.96
CA PHE A 148 11.83 10.11 1.00
C PHE A 148 11.95 11.49 1.66
N VAL A 149 13.01 11.77 2.43
CA VAL A 149 13.18 13.04 3.14
C VAL A 149 13.57 14.15 2.15
N PRO A 150 12.76 15.21 1.99
CA PRO A 150 12.96 16.23 0.96
C PRO A 150 14.02 17.27 1.32
N ILE A 151 14.46 17.33 2.58
CA ILE A 151 15.41 18.33 3.10
C ILE A 151 16.77 17.64 3.33
N PRO A 152 17.79 17.88 2.49
CA PRO A 152 19.08 17.18 2.59
C PRO A 152 19.76 17.34 3.95
N GLN A 153 19.63 18.51 4.58
CA GLN A 153 20.23 18.77 5.89
C GLN A 153 19.57 17.94 7.01
N VAL A 154 18.25 17.68 6.91
CA VAL A 154 17.53 16.81 7.84
C VAL A 154 17.96 15.37 7.61
N ALA A 155 18.00 14.93 6.34
CA ALA A 155 18.40 13.58 5.99
C ALA A 155 19.81 13.25 6.49
N GLU A 156 20.76 14.17 6.35
CA GLU A 156 22.15 13.98 6.81
C GLU A 156 22.27 13.95 8.34
N ARG A 157 21.48 14.77 9.06
CA ARG A 157 21.44 14.70 10.53
C ARG A 157 20.92 13.36 11.01
N LEU A 158 19.83 12.88 10.40
CA LEU A 158 19.23 11.59 10.73
C LEU A 158 20.18 10.44 10.39
N ARG A 159 20.80 10.44 9.20
CA ARG A 159 21.84 9.49 8.80
C ARG A 159 22.92 9.39 9.86
N ARG A 160 23.57 10.51 10.20
CA ARG A 160 24.62 10.53 11.23
C ARG A 160 24.12 10.02 12.59
N LYS A 161 22.88 10.36 12.96
CA LYS A 161 22.29 9.92 14.23
C LYS A 161 22.12 8.41 14.26
N TRP A 162 21.62 7.82 13.18
CA TRP A 162 21.34 6.38 13.09
C TRP A 162 22.60 5.55 12.81
N SER A 163 23.60 6.10 12.12
CA SER A 163 24.92 5.45 11.98
C SER A 163 25.67 5.35 13.31
N ASN A 164 25.46 6.31 14.23
CA ASN A 164 26.07 6.30 15.56
C ASN A 164 25.33 5.43 16.58
N ASP A 165 24.10 5.02 16.27
CA ASP A 165 23.22 4.20 17.12
C ASP A 165 22.45 3.21 16.23
N PRO A 166 23.12 2.14 15.76
CA PRO A 166 22.56 1.24 14.74
C PRO A 166 21.42 0.35 15.27
N ASP A 167 21.38 0.08 16.57
CA ASP A 167 20.39 -0.82 17.20
C ASP A 167 19.00 -0.17 17.40
N ARG A 168 18.86 1.08 16.96
CA ARG A 168 17.65 1.87 17.12
C ARG A 168 16.49 1.29 16.30
N SER A 169 15.34 1.13 16.92
CA SER A 169 14.14 0.57 16.27
C SER A 169 13.54 1.51 15.22
N SER A 170 12.70 0.97 14.32
CA SER A 170 11.97 1.76 13.34
C SER A 170 11.07 2.81 13.98
N ASP A 171 10.43 2.49 15.09
CA ASP A 171 9.59 3.43 15.87
C ASP A 171 10.39 4.64 16.36
N GLU A 172 11.60 4.41 16.89
CA GLU A 172 12.47 5.48 17.36
C GLU A 172 13.01 6.34 16.21
N LYS A 173 13.37 5.71 15.07
CA LYS A 173 13.78 6.44 13.87
C LYS A 173 12.63 7.28 13.31
N TRP A 174 11.41 6.75 13.32
CA TRP A 174 10.20 7.51 12.95
C TRP A 174 9.93 8.67 13.91
N ALA A 175 10.16 8.47 15.21
CA ALA A 175 10.05 9.52 16.22
C ALA A 175 11.08 10.64 16.00
N ASP A 176 12.30 10.31 15.59
CA ASP A 176 13.32 11.31 15.24
C ASP A 176 12.91 12.16 14.05
N LEU A 177 12.39 11.55 12.99
CA LEU A 177 11.91 12.29 11.82
C LEU A 177 10.78 13.25 12.20
N LYS A 178 9.84 12.79 13.04
CA LYS A 178 8.80 13.65 13.61
C LYS A 178 9.38 14.79 14.46
N ALA A 179 10.46 14.54 15.20
CA ALA A 179 11.14 15.57 15.99
C ALA A 179 11.81 16.62 15.10
N GLU A 180 12.53 16.22 14.05
CA GLU A 180 13.14 17.12 13.07
C GLU A 180 12.09 18.04 12.41
N ALA A 181 10.89 17.53 12.13
CA ALA A 181 9.79 18.34 11.60
C ALA A 181 9.25 19.37 12.61
N ARG A 182 9.35 19.10 13.92
CA ARG A 182 8.87 19.97 15.00
C ARG A 182 9.80 21.15 15.28
N GLU A 183 11.08 21.04 14.93
CA GLU A 183 12.07 22.12 15.03
C GLU A 183 11.75 23.30 14.10
N PHE A 184 10.97 23.05 13.05
CA PHE A 184 10.51 24.10 12.15
C PHE A 184 9.18 24.71 12.61
N ASP A 185 9.00 26.01 12.34
CA ASP A 185 7.76 26.72 12.62
C ASP A 185 6.55 26.04 11.97
N LYS A 186 5.39 26.10 12.66
CA LYS A 186 4.14 25.44 12.23
C LYS A 186 3.73 25.75 10.78
N ASN A 187 3.98 26.97 10.32
CA ASN A 187 3.60 27.45 8.99
C ASN A 187 4.78 27.50 8.01
N SER A 188 5.93 26.94 8.38
CA SER A 188 7.12 26.94 7.52
C SER A 188 6.94 25.98 6.33
N PRO A 189 7.42 26.34 5.13
CA PRO A 189 7.43 25.43 3.98
C PRO A 189 8.16 24.11 4.27
N GLN A 190 9.22 24.15 5.07
CA GLN A 190 10.04 23.00 5.46
C GLN A 190 9.24 21.99 6.27
N ARG A 191 8.50 22.46 7.30
CA ARG A 191 7.62 21.58 8.08
C ARG A 191 6.56 20.95 7.22
N THR A 192 5.91 21.74 6.35
CA THR A 192 4.89 21.23 5.43
C THR A 192 5.46 20.16 4.49
N GLN A 193 6.65 20.37 3.94
CA GLN A 193 7.33 19.38 3.09
C GLN A 193 7.64 18.09 3.84
N LEU A 194 8.09 18.17 5.10
CA LEU A 194 8.34 16.99 5.94
C LEU A 194 7.04 16.25 6.31
N MET A 195 5.96 16.98 6.60
CA MET A 195 4.64 16.37 6.84
C MET A 195 4.16 15.62 5.60
N HIS A 196 4.22 16.25 4.42
CA HIS A 196 3.83 15.59 3.17
C HIS A 196 4.68 14.36 2.88
N ALA A 197 5.99 14.43 3.13
CA ALA A 197 6.87 13.28 2.97
C ALA A 197 6.49 12.13 3.92
N MET A 198 6.12 12.41 5.18
CA MET A 198 5.64 11.39 6.11
C MET A 198 4.34 10.73 5.64
N GLU A 199 3.41 11.52 5.09
CA GLU A 199 2.18 10.99 4.48
C GLU A 199 2.49 10.10 3.27
N ASP A 200 3.43 10.51 2.42
CA ASP A 200 3.89 9.72 1.25
C ASP A 200 4.57 8.42 1.67
N ILE A 201 5.34 8.43 2.75
CA ILE A 201 5.96 7.22 3.32
C ILE A 201 4.88 6.26 3.82
N ILE A 202 3.87 6.75 4.55
CA ILE A 202 2.76 5.90 5.02
C ILE A 202 2.09 5.21 3.82
N LEU A 203 1.72 5.98 2.80
CA LEU A 203 1.10 5.45 1.59
C LEU A 203 2.03 4.47 0.85
N HIS A 204 3.31 4.79 0.68
CA HIS A 204 4.26 3.91 -0.02
C HIS A 204 4.37 2.52 0.64
N TYR A 205 4.39 2.48 1.97
CA TYR A 205 4.57 1.25 2.73
C TYR A 205 3.28 0.47 2.95
N THR A 206 2.10 1.12 2.94
CA THR A 206 0.86 0.44 3.39
C THR A 206 -0.31 0.52 2.41
N TYR A 207 -0.26 1.38 1.39
CA TYR A 207 -1.34 1.47 0.41
C TYR A 207 -1.39 0.23 -0.49
N PRO A 208 -2.59 -0.21 -0.94
CA PRO A 208 -2.74 -1.34 -1.84
C PRO A 208 -1.85 -1.25 -3.10
N ARG A 209 -1.13 -2.34 -3.36
CA ARG A 209 -0.38 -2.58 -4.60
C ARG A 209 -1.22 -3.47 -5.51
N ILE A 210 -1.78 -2.86 -6.56
CA ILE A 210 -2.73 -3.52 -7.48
C ILE A 210 -1.98 -4.04 -8.71
N ASP A 211 -2.18 -5.31 -9.08
CA ASP A 211 -1.82 -5.76 -10.42
C ASP A 211 -2.81 -5.16 -11.44
N ALA A 212 -2.45 -3.97 -11.90
CA ALA A 212 -3.32 -3.16 -12.73
C ALA A 212 -3.66 -3.82 -14.08
N GLU A 213 -2.81 -4.71 -14.61
CA GLU A 213 -3.06 -5.35 -15.91
C GLU A 213 -4.22 -6.33 -15.86
N VAL A 214 -4.43 -6.99 -14.71
CA VAL A 214 -5.56 -7.91 -14.46
C VAL A 214 -6.90 -7.19 -14.56
N SER A 215 -6.94 -5.92 -14.16
CA SER A 215 -8.17 -5.13 -14.04
C SER A 215 -8.54 -4.34 -15.29
N LYS A 216 -7.59 -4.08 -16.21
CA LYS A 216 -7.77 -3.15 -17.34
C LYS A 216 -8.63 -3.68 -18.49
N HIS A 217 -8.68 -5.00 -18.68
CA HIS A 217 -9.26 -5.60 -19.87
C HIS A 217 -10.36 -6.62 -19.55
N ARG A 218 -11.49 -6.56 -20.27
CA ARG A 218 -12.63 -7.49 -20.08
C ARG A 218 -12.33 -8.93 -20.46
N ASN A 219 -11.25 -9.22 -21.18
CA ASN A 219 -10.89 -10.59 -21.56
C ASN A 219 -9.84 -11.22 -20.64
N HIS A 220 -9.36 -10.51 -19.60
CA HIS A 220 -8.39 -11.06 -18.67
C HIS A 220 -8.97 -12.29 -17.95
N LEU A 221 -8.23 -13.38 -17.90
CA LEU A 221 -8.63 -14.60 -17.20
C LEU A 221 -8.13 -14.54 -15.77
N LEU A 222 -9.03 -14.73 -14.82
CA LEU A 222 -8.68 -14.82 -13.40
C LEU A 222 -9.17 -16.16 -12.86
N LYS A 223 -8.41 -16.72 -11.92
CA LYS A 223 -8.73 -18.03 -11.33
C LYS A 223 -10.12 -17.99 -10.70
N SER A 224 -10.97 -18.96 -11.06
CA SER A 224 -12.32 -19.06 -10.49
C SER A 224 -12.27 -19.17 -8.96
N PRO A 225 -13.23 -18.57 -8.25
CA PRO A 225 -13.45 -18.87 -6.85
C PRO A 225 -13.55 -20.38 -6.62
N PHE A 226 -13.09 -20.84 -5.45
CA PHE A 226 -13.07 -22.25 -5.00
C PHE A 226 -12.14 -23.21 -5.77
N CYS A 227 -11.35 -22.74 -6.73
CA CYS A 227 -10.33 -23.60 -7.37
C CYS A 227 -9.22 -24.00 -6.38
N ILE A 228 -8.96 -25.31 -6.28
CA ILE A 228 -7.84 -25.87 -5.50
C ILE A 228 -6.51 -25.55 -6.20
N GLN A 229 -5.54 -25.01 -5.46
CA GLN A 229 -4.18 -24.81 -5.98
C GLN A 229 -3.42 -26.14 -5.93
N SER A 230 -2.82 -26.54 -7.06
CA SER A 230 -2.07 -27.81 -7.15
C SER A 230 -0.88 -27.92 -6.20
N ASN A 231 -0.30 -26.78 -5.78
CA ASN A 231 0.89 -26.71 -4.93
C ASN A 231 0.62 -26.27 -3.47
N SER A 232 -0.64 -26.01 -3.10
CA SER A 232 -1.03 -25.66 -1.73
C SER A 232 -2.40 -26.24 -1.43
N CYS A 233 -2.46 -27.27 -0.58
CA CYS A 233 -3.70 -27.93 -0.15
C CYS A 233 -4.49 -27.04 0.82
N SER A 234 -5.03 -25.93 0.33
CA SER A 234 -6.03 -25.12 1.03
C SER A 234 -7.10 -24.70 0.03
N PRO A 235 -8.37 -25.10 0.22
CA PRO A 235 -9.49 -24.56 -0.55
C PRO A 235 -9.54 -23.03 -0.40
N GLY A 236 -9.86 -22.31 -1.48
CA GLY A 236 -10.11 -20.87 -1.41
C GLY A 236 -11.43 -20.61 -0.70
N ASP A 237 -11.41 -20.48 0.62
CA ASP A 237 -12.58 -20.09 1.39
C ASP A 237 -12.87 -18.58 1.21
N PRO A 238 -14.13 -18.18 0.95
CA PRO A 238 -14.52 -16.79 0.90
C PRO A 238 -14.39 -16.17 2.29
N LEU A 239 -13.65 -15.06 2.38
CA LEU A 239 -13.57 -14.28 3.60
C LEU A 239 -14.87 -13.49 3.74
N VAL A 240 -15.74 -13.92 4.66
CA VAL A 240 -16.88 -13.11 5.10
C VAL A 240 -16.32 -12.04 6.04
N LEU A 241 -16.19 -10.81 5.54
CA LEU A 241 -15.95 -9.64 6.40
C LEU A 241 -17.21 -9.42 7.23
N GLU A 242 -17.18 -9.78 8.52
CA GLU A 242 -18.25 -9.40 9.45
C GLU A 242 -18.26 -7.86 9.59
N ARG A 243 -19.46 -7.29 9.49
CA ARG A 243 -19.75 -5.85 9.49
C ARG A 243 -19.48 -5.20 10.84
#